data_AF-A0AAD6B6B8-F1
#
_entry.id   AF-A0AAD6B6B8-F1
#
_cell.length_a   1.000
_cell.length_b   1.000
_cell.length_c   1.000
_cell.angle_alpha   90.00
_cell.angle_beta   90.00
_cell.angle_gamma   90.00
#
_symmetry.space_group_name_H-M   'P 1'
#
loop_
_entity.id
_entity.type
_entity.pdbx_description
1 polymer ?
#
loop_
_entity_poly.entity_id
_entity_poly.type
_entity_poly.pdbx_seq_one_letter_code
_entity_poly.pdbx_strand_id
1 'polypeptide(L)'
;MAFSMVVPVIDVQNDTFNELWPAMILAIKTSSFVALDTELSGLGNRKSLLAESIEDRYKAICHAARSRSILSLGFACYKKLDDKAADTYLVQVYNLTLLCSEEYIIEPQSVQFLVQHGFDFNKQYAHGIPYCKGNNKAESDDRGVHIRALFTELLRARKPLVLHNGLIDMAFLYQSFYAHLPDRLTTFTADLSEMFPAGIYDTKYVTEFELRLTASYLEYAYKKCKLDSSRRGTSGGTEPHVQLHFCQYAGQMSSYVDYRVCPAVGSIEGQTDVCQRFSAFGWCPNGSECLLSHDTDLIILQDEKDLGNKRTKRKRRKEKRKGKGEAAEDGAPQHKIPHMAVDLQETPDEKQGAESSSEKGSLMDTQQNEREKTDIEGNGVSQDNTLEITPTTDDNAKTNTNGGEESRTKDGGSEKLSEKSSKTEQKKNADSGLHRAGFDAFMTGYIFAHSCTLNKKKGVEAVGKEEEEESWVPSCLNKVYLSGKSAPLNVVKSTFSKSSKAHVAKMEMVWGKKV
;
A
#
# COMPACT_ATOMS: atom_id res chain seq x y z
N MET A 1 -20.30 -19.66 13.14
CA MET A 1 -20.43 -18.23 12.77
C MET A 1 -19.03 -17.65 12.74
N ALA A 2 -18.68 -16.83 11.74
CA ALA A 2 -17.36 -16.18 11.72
C ALA A 2 -17.26 -15.20 12.89
N PHE A 3 -16.09 -15.12 13.53
CA PHE A 3 -15.90 -14.26 14.69
C PHE A 3 -15.64 -12.81 14.26
N SER A 4 -16.35 -11.87 14.87
CA SER A 4 -15.94 -10.47 14.86
C SER A 4 -14.64 -10.34 15.64
N MET A 5 -13.69 -9.56 15.14
CA MET A 5 -12.42 -9.30 15.82
C MET A 5 -12.15 -7.80 15.84
N VAL A 6 -11.46 -7.33 16.88
CA VAL A 6 -11.03 -5.94 16.99
C VAL A 6 -9.52 -5.90 16.89
N VAL A 7 -9.00 -5.15 15.92
CA VAL A 7 -7.57 -5.02 15.64
C VAL A 7 -7.08 -3.67 16.17
N PRO A 8 -6.22 -3.63 17.19
CA PRO A 8 -5.60 -2.41 17.64
C PRO A 8 -4.51 -1.95 16.67
N VAL A 9 -4.62 -0.73 16.16
CA VAL A 9 -3.63 -0.06 15.31
C VAL A 9 -3.05 1.10 16.10
N ILE A 10 -1.74 1.05 16.37
CA ILE A 10 -1.04 2.08 17.14
C ILE A 10 -0.66 3.23 16.20
N ASP A 11 -1.21 4.41 16.44
CA ASP A 11 -0.88 5.63 15.72
C ASP A 11 0.42 6.21 16.25
N VAL A 12 1.42 6.31 15.38
CA VAL A 12 2.73 6.85 15.73
C VAL A 12 2.94 8.17 14.98
N GLN A 13 3.16 9.22 15.76
CA GLN A 13 3.34 10.60 15.31
C GLN A 13 4.64 11.15 15.87
N ASN A 14 5.07 12.33 15.45
CA ASN A 14 6.36 12.91 15.85
C ASN A 14 6.52 13.05 17.38
N ASP A 15 5.43 13.39 18.09
CA ASP A 15 5.38 13.52 19.54
C ASP A 15 5.44 12.16 20.28
N THR A 16 4.83 11.11 19.71
CA THR A 16 4.83 9.76 20.31
C THR A 16 5.95 8.85 19.79
N PHE A 17 6.68 9.25 18.75
CA PHE A 17 7.67 8.40 18.06
C PHE A 17 8.82 7.96 18.99
N ASN A 18 9.34 8.88 19.80
CA ASN A 18 10.40 8.59 20.77
C ASN A 18 9.94 7.65 21.88
N GLU A 19 8.73 7.85 22.40
CA GLU A 19 8.14 7.02 23.45
C GLU A 19 7.90 5.58 22.95
N LEU A 20 7.36 5.44 21.73
CA LEU A 20 7.00 4.14 21.15
C LEU A 20 8.19 3.41 20.51
N TRP A 21 9.34 4.07 20.38
CA TRP A 21 10.53 3.51 19.75
C TRP A 21 10.95 2.14 20.32
N PRO A 22 11.12 1.96 21.64
CA PRO A 22 11.55 0.66 22.18
C PRO A 22 10.57 -0.46 21.87
N ALA A 23 9.26 -0.18 21.90
CA ALA A 23 8.21 -1.14 21.59
C ALA A 23 8.26 -1.54 20.10
N MET A 24 8.40 -0.58 19.18
CA MET A 24 8.54 -0.85 17.75
C MET A 24 9.77 -1.72 17.44
N ILE A 25 10.93 -1.39 18.03
CA ILE A 25 12.16 -2.18 17.83
C ILE A 25 12.00 -3.60 18.37
N LEU A 26 11.39 -3.76 19.55
CA LEU A 26 11.14 -5.08 20.13
C LEU A 26 10.17 -5.91 19.27
N ALA A 27 9.09 -5.29 18.78
CA ALA A 27 8.12 -5.94 17.92
C ALA A 27 8.77 -6.45 16.63
N ILE A 28 9.58 -5.62 15.96
CA ILE A 28 10.31 -5.98 14.74
C ILE A 28 11.27 -7.15 15.02
N LYS A 29 12.11 -7.04 16.06
CA LYS A 29 13.15 -8.05 16.37
C LYS A 29 12.56 -9.41 16.74
N THR A 30 11.47 -9.41 17.49
CA THR A 30 10.84 -10.64 18.00
C THR A 30 9.80 -11.23 17.05
N SER A 31 9.41 -10.50 15.99
CA SER A 31 8.52 -11.02 14.96
C SER A 31 9.09 -12.25 14.25
N SER A 32 8.21 -13.07 13.72
CA SER A 32 8.56 -14.15 12.79
C SER A 32 8.59 -13.64 11.35
N PHE A 33 7.71 -12.68 11.00
CA PHE A 33 7.76 -11.90 9.76
C PHE A 33 7.16 -10.50 9.97
N VAL A 34 7.47 -9.58 9.06
CA VAL A 34 6.94 -8.20 9.06
C VAL A 34 6.21 -7.93 7.75
N ALA A 35 4.96 -7.47 7.86
CA ALA A 35 4.19 -6.99 6.73
C ALA A 35 4.22 -5.46 6.67
N LEU A 36 4.37 -4.88 5.48
CA LEU A 36 4.40 -3.43 5.24
C LEU A 36 3.35 -3.00 4.22
N ASP A 37 2.95 -1.74 4.32
CA ASP A 37 2.12 -1.04 3.33
C ASP A 37 2.39 0.48 3.42
N THR A 38 2.16 1.23 2.32
CA THR A 38 2.42 2.68 2.29
C THR A 38 1.26 3.48 1.68
N GLU A 39 0.95 4.63 2.29
CA GLU A 39 0.16 5.67 1.63
C GLU A 39 1.10 6.68 0.96
N LEU A 40 0.85 6.98 -0.31
CA LEU A 40 1.75 7.77 -1.15
C LEU A 40 1.08 9.06 -1.63
N SER A 41 1.87 10.13 -1.81
CA SER A 41 1.37 11.41 -2.33
C SER A 41 0.94 11.36 -3.80
N GLY A 42 1.25 10.26 -4.48
CA GLY A 42 0.90 9.98 -5.87
C GLY A 42 1.59 8.72 -6.34
N LEU A 43 1.15 8.19 -7.47
CA LEU A 43 1.75 6.99 -8.09
C LEU A 43 2.49 7.31 -9.39
N GLY A 44 2.20 8.44 -10.04
CA GLY A 44 2.76 8.79 -11.34
C GLY A 44 1.87 8.35 -12.50
N ASN A 45 2.41 8.46 -13.71
CA ASN A 45 1.65 8.15 -14.92
C ASN A 45 1.28 6.66 -14.99
N ARG A 46 -0.03 6.37 -14.86
CA ARG A 46 -0.58 5.00 -14.87
C ARG A 46 -0.22 4.21 -16.13
N LYS A 47 -0.16 4.83 -17.31
CA LYS A 47 0.22 4.15 -18.56
C LYS A 47 1.68 3.67 -18.47
N SER A 48 2.57 4.50 -17.95
CA SER A 48 3.98 4.15 -17.76
C SER A 48 4.19 3.08 -16.69
N LEU A 49 3.40 3.09 -15.60
CA LEU A 49 3.41 2.04 -14.56
C LEU A 49 2.92 0.67 -15.05
N LEU A 50 2.20 0.65 -16.17
CA LEU A 50 1.70 -0.57 -16.82
C LEU A 50 2.47 -0.91 -18.10
N ALA A 51 3.59 -0.26 -18.36
CA ALA A 51 4.40 -0.50 -19.56
C ALA A 51 4.72 -1.99 -19.76
N GLU A 52 4.72 -2.43 -21.02
CA GLU A 52 5.05 -3.81 -21.40
C GLU A 52 6.50 -4.15 -21.07
N SER A 53 7.42 -3.20 -21.22
CA SER A 53 8.80 -3.34 -20.78
C SER A 53 8.89 -3.18 -19.26
N ILE A 54 9.45 -4.18 -18.57
CA ILE A 54 9.65 -4.11 -17.10
C ILE A 54 10.69 -3.04 -16.76
N GLU A 55 11.68 -2.83 -17.62
CA GLU A 55 12.70 -1.78 -17.42
C GLU A 55 12.10 -0.38 -17.50
N ASP A 56 11.21 -0.12 -18.48
CA ASP A 56 10.57 1.20 -18.59
C ASP A 56 9.55 1.42 -17.48
N ARG A 57 8.86 0.35 -17.07
CA ARG A 57 8.03 0.35 -15.86
C ARG A 57 8.86 0.71 -14.63
N TYR A 58 10.02 0.10 -14.45
CA TYR A 58 10.93 0.39 -13.34
C TYR A 58 11.42 1.84 -13.35
N LYS A 59 11.78 2.39 -14.52
CA LYS A 59 12.13 3.82 -14.66
C LYS A 59 10.97 4.73 -14.23
N ALA A 60 9.74 4.41 -14.62
CA ALA A 60 8.56 5.16 -14.22
C ALA A 60 8.34 5.12 -12.69
N ILE A 61 8.50 3.93 -12.09
CA ILE A 61 8.43 3.75 -10.63
C ILE A 61 9.53 4.55 -9.93
N CYS A 62 10.77 4.54 -10.45
CA CYS A 62 11.86 5.34 -9.91
C CYS A 62 11.57 6.84 -9.97
N HIS A 63 11.05 7.31 -11.10
CA HIS A 63 10.65 8.71 -11.25
C HIS A 63 9.57 9.08 -10.23
N ALA A 64 8.56 8.22 -10.04
CA ALA A 64 7.51 8.41 -9.04
C ALA A 64 8.10 8.48 -7.62
N ALA A 65 8.89 7.49 -7.21
CA ALA A 65 9.50 7.42 -5.88
C ALA A 65 10.45 8.58 -5.57
N ARG A 66 11.18 9.10 -6.58
CA ARG A 66 12.07 10.25 -6.41
C ARG A 66 11.29 11.55 -6.19
N SER A 67 10.19 11.75 -6.92
CA SER A 67 9.44 13.02 -6.95
C SER A 67 8.29 13.11 -5.95
N ARG A 68 7.70 11.99 -5.53
CA ARG A 68 6.55 11.91 -4.58
C ARG A 68 7.02 11.49 -3.19
N SER A 69 6.16 11.56 -2.18
CA SER A 69 6.49 11.24 -0.79
C SER A 69 5.65 10.07 -0.27
N ILE A 70 6.16 9.45 0.80
CA ILE A 70 5.40 8.54 1.65
C ILE A 70 4.72 9.41 2.70
N LEU A 71 3.39 9.36 2.74
CA LEU A 71 2.56 10.12 3.68
C LEU A 71 2.31 9.33 4.98
N SER A 72 2.20 8.01 4.86
CA SER A 72 2.06 7.09 6.00
C SER A 72 2.75 5.77 5.70
N LEU A 73 3.40 5.21 6.72
CA LEU A 73 3.99 3.87 6.68
C LEU A 73 3.26 2.98 7.67
N GLY A 74 2.68 1.90 7.18
CA GLY A 74 2.10 0.85 7.99
C GLY A 74 3.05 -0.31 8.14
N PHE A 75 3.13 -0.87 9.35
CA PHE A 75 3.77 -2.16 9.52
C PHE A 75 3.09 -3.01 10.59
N ALA A 76 3.00 -4.32 10.32
CA ALA A 76 2.45 -5.31 11.22
C ALA A 76 3.51 -6.39 11.50
N CYS A 77 3.85 -6.54 12.78
CA CYS A 77 4.78 -7.55 13.27
C CYS A 77 3.99 -8.78 13.71
N TYR A 78 4.20 -9.91 13.03
CA TYR A 78 3.57 -11.18 13.36
C TYR A 78 4.59 -12.08 14.06
N LYS A 79 4.41 -12.30 15.36
CA LYS A 79 5.24 -13.20 16.16
C LYS A 79 4.48 -14.50 16.42
N LYS A 80 4.97 -15.61 15.89
CA LYS A 80 4.43 -16.94 16.19
C LYS A 80 4.61 -17.24 17.69
N LEU A 81 3.60 -17.82 18.32
CA LEU A 81 3.61 -18.19 19.73
C LEU A 81 3.86 -19.70 19.88
N ASP A 82 5.06 -20.06 20.31
CA ASP A 82 5.48 -21.47 20.44
C ASP A 82 4.79 -22.18 21.61
N ASP A 83 4.27 -21.43 22.59
CA ASP A 83 3.55 -21.92 23.77
C ASP A 83 2.04 -22.14 23.52
N LYS A 84 1.57 -21.89 22.29
CA LYS A 84 0.16 -21.97 21.89
C LYS A 84 -0.05 -22.99 20.79
N ALA A 85 -1.29 -23.08 20.30
CA ALA A 85 -1.62 -23.93 19.16
C ALA A 85 -0.76 -23.56 17.93
N ALA A 86 -0.59 -24.52 17.02
CA ALA A 86 0.06 -24.25 15.76
C ALA A 86 -0.63 -23.08 15.03
N ASP A 87 0.17 -22.17 14.47
CA ASP A 87 -0.29 -21.01 13.70
C ASP A 87 -1.06 -19.94 14.52
N THR A 88 -0.79 -19.87 15.82
CA THR A 88 -1.16 -18.73 16.67
C THR A 88 -0.08 -17.63 16.62
N TYR A 89 -0.50 -16.38 16.41
CA TYR A 89 0.40 -15.22 16.32
C TYR A 89 0.01 -14.12 17.32
N LEU A 90 1.01 -13.55 18.00
CA LEU A 90 0.91 -12.22 18.59
C LEU A 90 1.17 -11.18 17.50
N VAL A 91 0.20 -10.28 17.29
CA VAL A 91 0.27 -9.25 16.25
C VAL A 91 0.31 -7.87 16.87
N GLN A 92 1.25 -7.05 16.41
CA GLN A 92 1.37 -5.63 16.78
C GLN A 92 1.38 -4.81 15.49
N VAL A 93 0.47 -3.85 15.40
CA VAL A 93 0.22 -3.07 14.18
C VAL A 93 0.50 -1.60 14.46
N TYR A 94 1.31 -0.98 13.62
CA TYR A 94 1.72 0.42 13.74
C TYR A 94 1.38 1.17 12.46
N ASN A 95 0.89 2.41 12.62
CA ASN A 95 0.67 3.36 11.53
C ASN A 95 1.45 4.64 11.81
N LEU A 96 2.55 4.84 11.08
CA LEU A 96 3.41 6.00 11.23
C LEU A 96 2.97 7.10 10.27
N THR A 97 2.58 8.25 10.82
CA THR A 97 2.30 9.45 10.03
C THR A 97 3.63 10.15 9.72
N LEU A 98 3.94 10.35 8.44
CA LEU A 98 5.24 10.82 7.98
C LEU A 98 5.13 12.17 7.27
N LEU A 99 6.20 12.97 7.33
CA LEU A 99 6.30 14.24 6.63
C LEU A 99 7.65 14.37 5.94
N CYS A 100 7.65 14.40 4.61
CA CYS A 100 8.86 14.64 3.83
C CYS A 100 9.32 16.10 4.03
N SER A 101 10.57 16.28 4.45
CA SER A 101 11.17 17.61 4.68
C SER A 101 11.71 18.28 3.42
N GLU A 102 11.72 17.56 2.29
CA GLU A 102 12.09 18.07 0.97
C GLU A 102 10.84 18.39 0.14
N GLU A 103 10.97 19.20 -0.91
CA GLU A 103 9.90 19.43 -1.88
C GLU A 103 9.44 18.11 -2.53
N TYR A 104 8.12 17.95 -2.70
CA TYR A 104 7.55 16.77 -3.33
C TYR A 104 6.27 17.10 -4.10
N ILE A 105 5.97 16.26 -5.09
CA ILE A 105 4.76 16.36 -5.89
C ILE A 105 3.60 15.66 -5.20
N ILE A 106 2.43 16.29 -5.23
CA ILE A 106 1.15 15.74 -4.80
C ILE A 106 0.25 15.56 -6.01
N GLU A 107 -0.35 14.38 -6.16
CA GLU A 107 -1.37 14.13 -7.18
C GLU A 107 -2.77 14.35 -6.60
N PRO A 108 -3.57 15.30 -7.12
CA PRO A 108 -4.88 15.62 -6.57
C PRO A 108 -5.82 14.42 -6.46
N GLN A 109 -5.81 13.52 -7.46
CA GLN A 109 -6.65 12.32 -7.44
C GLN A 109 -6.26 11.36 -6.32
N SER A 110 -4.96 11.18 -6.06
CA SER A 110 -4.47 10.34 -4.96
C SER A 110 -4.84 10.92 -3.60
N VAL A 111 -4.67 12.23 -3.42
CA VAL A 111 -5.07 12.90 -2.17
C VAL A 111 -6.57 12.88 -1.96
N GLN A 112 -7.37 13.11 -3.01
CA GLN A 112 -8.83 13.00 -2.93
C GLN A 112 -9.25 11.59 -2.50
N PHE A 113 -8.64 10.55 -3.07
CA PHE A 113 -8.86 9.17 -2.65
C PHE A 113 -8.51 8.97 -1.17
N LEU A 114 -7.36 9.45 -0.71
CA LEU A 114 -6.95 9.32 0.69
C LEU A 114 -7.91 10.05 1.65
N VAL A 115 -8.35 11.26 1.31
CA VAL A 115 -9.35 12.01 2.10
C VAL A 115 -10.67 11.25 2.17
N GLN A 116 -11.15 10.71 1.05
CA GLN A 116 -12.38 9.90 1.02
C GLN A 116 -12.29 8.66 1.92
N HIS A 117 -11.07 8.12 2.10
CA HIS A 117 -10.79 7.00 2.97
C HIS A 117 -10.21 7.43 4.32
N GLY A 118 -10.50 8.65 4.78
CA GLY A 118 -10.27 9.08 6.16
C GLY A 118 -8.84 9.45 6.52
N PHE A 119 -7.96 9.68 5.54
CA PHE A 119 -6.62 10.21 5.81
C PHE A 119 -6.71 11.68 6.28
N ASP A 120 -6.07 11.98 7.41
CA ASP A 120 -6.05 13.33 7.99
C ASP A 120 -4.74 14.07 7.65
N PHE A 121 -4.83 14.93 6.63
CA PHE A 121 -3.70 15.77 6.22
C PHE A 121 -3.36 16.85 7.25
N ASN A 122 -4.32 17.36 8.03
CA ASN A 122 -4.02 18.33 9.08
C ASN A 122 -3.14 17.68 10.14
N LYS A 123 -3.49 16.46 10.56
CA LYS A 123 -2.68 15.65 11.47
C LYS A 123 -1.29 15.37 10.89
N GLN A 124 -1.20 15.07 9.58
CA GLN A 124 0.09 14.85 8.92
C GLN A 124 0.99 16.09 8.96
N TYR A 125 0.50 17.25 8.56
CA TYR A 125 1.32 18.48 8.54
C TYR A 125 1.65 18.99 9.95
N ALA A 126 0.78 18.76 10.94
CA ALA A 126 1.01 19.17 12.31
C ALA A 126 1.95 18.24 13.10
N HIS A 127 1.83 16.92 12.89
CA HIS A 127 2.46 15.90 13.75
C HIS A 127 3.20 14.81 12.98
N GLY A 128 3.42 14.95 11.67
CA GLY A 128 4.14 13.96 10.87
C GLY A 128 5.62 13.86 11.26
N ILE A 129 6.13 12.62 11.32
CA ILE A 129 7.54 12.34 11.62
C ILE A 129 8.38 12.81 10.44
N PRO A 130 9.32 13.76 10.63
CA PRO A 130 10.10 14.33 9.55
C PRO A 130 11.10 13.33 8.97
N TYR A 131 11.31 13.38 7.66
CA TYR A 131 12.33 12.58 6.99
C TYR A 131 12.86 13.20 5.69
N CYS A 132 14.08 12.82 5.32
CA CYS A 132 14.74 13.21 4.08
C CYS A 132 14.97 11.97 3.19
N LYS A 133 14.89 12.16 1.88
CA LYS A 133 15.03 11.11 0.86
C LYS A 133 16.50 10.92 0.50
N GLY A 134 16.78 9.83 -0.21
CA GLY A 134 18.07 9.57 -0.85
C GLY A 134 19.13 9.06 0.12
N ASN A 135 20.38 9.40 -0.18
CA ASN A 135 21.55 8.96 0.59
C ASN A 135 21.62 9.64 1.96
N ASN A 136 22.26 8.99 2.94
CA ASN A 136 22.56 9.62 4.22
C ASN A 136 23.41 10.89 3.97
N LYS A 137 23.06 12.01 4.64
CA LYS A 137 23.96 13.16 4.71
C LYS A 137 25.17 12.74 5.56
N ALA A 138 26.36 13.24 5.23
CA ALA A 138 27.64 12.76 5.78
C ALA A 138 27.77 12.80 7.33
N GLU A 139 26.82 13.42 8.03
CA GLU A 139 26.82 13.62 9.49
C GLU A 139 25.60 13.00 10.21
N SER A 140 24.73 12.23 9.52
CA SER A 140 23.58 11.61 10.19
C SER A 140 24.00 10.35 10.95
N ASP A 141 23.98 10.40 12.29
CA ASP A 141 24.23 9.24 13.15
C ASP A 141 23.09 8.21 12.99
N ASP A 142 23.39 7.04 12.42
CA ASP A 142 22.45 5.92 12.27
C ASP A 142 22.03 5.27 13.62
N ARG A 143 22.44 5.86 14.76
CA ARG A 143 22.08 5.46 16.13
C ARG A 143 20.99 6.31 16.79
N GLY A 144 20.39 7.25 16.06
CA GLY A 144 19.30 8.10 16.56
C GLY A 144 17.90 7.47 16.48
N VAL A 145 16.91 8.18 17.03
CA VAL A 145 15.49 7.87 16.88
C VAL A 145 14.92 8.63 15.69
N HIS A 146 14.94 8.01 14.52
CA HIS A 146 14.36 8.56 13.29
C HIS A 146 13.94 7.42 12.35
N ILE A 147 13.08 7.72 11.36
CA ILE A 147 12.51 6.70 10.47
C ILE A 147 13.56 5.89 9.70
N ARG A 148 14.68 6.51 9.31
CA ARG A 148 15.77 5.81 8.61
C ARG A 148 16.48 4.78 9.51
N ALA A 149 16.59 5.07 10.81
CA ALA A 149 17.13 4.13 11.79
C ALA A 149 16.12 3.00 12.04
N LEU A 150 14.81 3.29 12.04
CA LEU A 150 13.78 2.25 12.13
C LEU A 150 13.85 1.29 10.94
N PHE A 151 13.99 1.82 9.72
CA PHE A 151 14.19 1.00 8.53
C PHE A 151 15.50 0.20 8.60
N THR A 152 16.57 0.77 9.16
CA THR A 152 17.83 0.03 9.40
C THR A 152 17.63 -1.11 10.40
N GLU A 153 16.87 -0.91 11.48
CA GLU A 153 16.54 -1.95 12.46
C GLU A 153 15.67 -3.07 11.84
N LEU A 154 14.77 -2.73 10.90
CA LEU A 154 14.05 -3.72 10.10
C LEU A 154 15.01 -4.63 9.32
N LEU A 155 16.02 -4.05 8.66
CA LEU A 155 17.05 -4.82 7.93
C LEU A 155 17.91 -5.65 8.89
N ARG A 156 18.30 -5.10 10.05
CA ARG A 156 19.08 -5.83 11.09
C ARG A 156 18.32 -7.04 11.62
N ALA A 157 16.99 -6.98 11.70
CA ALA A 157 16.16 -8.07 12.21
C ALA A 157 16.13 -9.29 11.28
N ARG A 158 16.48 -9.13 9.99
CA ARG A 158 16.56 -10.22 8.98
C ARG A 158 15.29 -11.07 8.92
N LYS A 159 14.13 -10.43 9.05
CA LYS A 159 12.83 -11.09 8.99
C LYS A 159 12.32 -11.15 7.55
N PRO A 160 11.52 -12.17 7.19
CA PRO A 160 10.78 -12.17 5.94
C PRO A 160 9.96 -10.89 5.81
N LEU A 161 10.06 -10.25 4.64
CA LEU A 161 9.29 -9.07 4.30
C LEU A 161 8.04 -9.48 3.51
N VAL A 162 6.88 -9.04 3.95
CA VAL A 162 5.59 -9.34 3.31
C VAL A 162 4.94 -8.05 2.83
N LEU A 163 4.51 -8.02 1.57
CA LEU A 163 3.85 -6.87 0.95
C LEU A 163 2.66 -7.36 0.12
N HIS A 164 1.82 -6.45 -0.35
CA HIS A 164 0.75 -6.74 -1.32
C HIS A 164 0.93 -5.89 -2.57
N ASN A 165 1.29 -6.50 -3.71
CA ASN A 165 1.66 -5.76 -4.93
C ASN A 165 2.84 -4.78 -4.69
N GLY A 166 3.81 -5.20 -3.88
CA GLY A 166 4.74 -4.33 -3.15
C GLY A 166 5.89 -3.71 -3.94
N LEU A 167 5.91 -3.82 -5.27
CA LEU A 167 7.02 -3.30 -6.08
C LEU A 167 7.19 -1.78 -5.92
N ILE A 168 6.07 -1.06 -5.88
CA ILE A 168 6.05 0.40 -5.71
C ILE A 168 6.47 0.75 -4.29
N ASP A 169 5.89 0.10 -3.27
CA ASP A 169 6.25 0.30 -1.87
C ASP A 169 7.74 0.13 -1.64
N MET A 170 8.35 -0.95 -2.14
CA MET A 170 9.79 -1.19 -2.00
C MET A 170 10.63 -0.10 -2.66
N ALA A 171 10.23 0.41 -3.82
CA ALA A 171 10.95 1.50 -4.47
C ALA A 171 10.86 2.80 -3.66
N PHE A 172 9.68 3.12 -3.11
CA PHE A 172 9.49 4.28 -2.23
C PHE A 172 10.24 4.14 -0.90
N LEU A 173 10.21 2.98 -0.26
CA LEU A 173 10.96 2.67 0.96
C LEU A 173 12.47 2.81 0.71
N TYR A 174 12.96 2.27 -0.41
CA TYR A 174 14.37 2.38 -0.80
C TYR A 174 14.75 3.85 -0.98
N GLN A 175 14.01 4.59 -1.80
CA GLN A 175 14.30 6.00 -2.08
C GLN A 175 14.16 6.90 -0.86
N SER A 176 13.21 6.60 0.04
CA SER A 176 12.89 7.47 1.19
C SER A 176 13.78 7.20 2.38
N PHE A 177 14.07 5.92 2.68
CA PHE A 177 14.70 5.55 3.95
C PHE A 177 16.07 4.89 3.80
N TYR A 178 16.44 4.46 2.59
CA TYR A 178 17.67 3.73 2.35
C TYR A 178 18.70 4.54 1.56
N ALA A 179 18.53 4.73 0.26
CA ALA A 179 19.50 5.37 -0.61
C ALA A 179 18.83 5.87 -1.90
N HIS A 180 19.56 6.58 -2.75
CA HIS A 180 19.06 6.85 -4.10
C HIS A 180 18.85 5.54 -4.87
N LEU A 181 17.67 5.41 -5.49
CA LEU A 181 17.33 4.24 -6.30
C LEU A 181 18.36 4.00 -7.42
N PRO A 182 18.82 2.76 -7.63
CA PRO A 182 19.67 2.41 -8.76
C PRO A 182 18.96 2.66 -10.10
N ASP A 183 19.70 3.08 -11.13
CA ASP A 183 19.08 3.34 -12.44
C ASP A 183 18.69 2.07 -13.21
N ARG A 184 19.25 0.92 -12.83
CA ARG A 184 18.97 -0.39 -13.45
C ARG A 184 18.18 -1.28 -12.52
N LEU A 185 17.13 -1.91 -13.04
CA LEU A 185 16.31 -2.87 -12.31
C LEU A 185 17.13 -4.04 -11.75
N THR A 186 18.12 -4.51 -12.51
CA THR A 186 19.00 -5.62 -12.09
C THR A 186 19.87 -5.28 -10.88
N THR A 187 20.27 -4.01 -10.72
CA THR A 187 20.97 -3.56 -9.51
C THR A 187 20.00 -3.42 -8.34
N PHE A 188 18.80 -2.87 -8.57
CA PHE A 188 17.78 -2.76 -7.53
C PHE A 188 17.33 -4.12 -6.98
N THR A 189 17.07 -5.09 -7.85
CA THR A 189 16.71 -6.46 -7.43
C THR A 189 17.85 -7.18 -6.73
N ALA A 190 19.10 -6.96 -7.14
CA ALA A 190 20.27 -7.45 -6.40
C ALA A 190 20.33 -6.85 -5.00
N ASP A 191 20.19 -5.52 -4.88
CA ASP A 191 20.18 -4.82 -3.59
C ASP A 191 19.05 -5.34 -2.69
N LEU A 192 17.81 -5.43 -3.19
CA LEU A 192 16.67 -5.97 -2.44
C LEU A 192 16.89 -7.42 -1.97
N SER A 193 17.43 -8.29 -2.84
CA SER A 193 17.69 -9.69 -2.48
C SER A 193 18.71 -9.80 -1.35
N GLU A 194 19.69 -8.89 -1.31
CA GLU A 194 20.65 -8.81 -0.24
C GLU A 194 20.06 -8.15 1.00
N MET A 195 19.19 -7.14 0.88
CA MET A 195 18.54 -6.45 2.02
C MET A 195 17.63 -7.37 2.84
N PHE A 196 16.99 -8.36 2.21
CA PHE A 196 16.00 -9.25 2.84
C PHE A 196 16.37 -10.72 2.64
N PRO A 197 17.37 -11.26 3.36
CA PRO A 197 17.90 -12.61 3.15
C PRO A 197 16.91 -13.71 3.53
N ALA A 198 15.96 -13.43 4.42
CA ALA A 198 14.86 -14.32 4.75
C ALA A 198 13.72 -14.30 3.72
N GLY A 199 13.85 -13.50 2.66
CA GLY A 199 12.95 -13.47 1.53
C GLY A 199 11.91 -12.35 1.56
N ILE A 200 11.40 -12.07 0.36
CA ILE A 200 10.29 -11.15 0.10
C ILE A 200 9.10 -11.95 -0.43
N TYR A 201 7.92 -11.72 0.14
CA TYR A 201 6.68 -12.38 -0.22
C TYR A 201 5.62 -11.37 -0.63
N ASP A 202 5.15 -11.46 -1.87
CA ASP A 202 4.06 -10.64 -2.38
C ASP A 202 2.72 -11.40 -2.27
N THR A 203 1.85 -10.95 -1.39
CA THR A 203 0.56 -11.59 -1.13
C THR A 203 -0.41 -11.50 -2.29
N LYS A 204 -0.24 -10.55 -3.22
CA LYS A 204 -1.02 -10.56 -4.47
C LYS A 204 -0.60 -11.72 -5.36
N TYR A 205 0.70 -12.03 -5.41
CA TYR A 205 1.18 -13.24 -6.08
C TYR A 205 0.71 -14.52 -5.37
N VAL A 206 0.81 -14.57 -4.04
CA VAL A 206 0.32 -15.70 -3.24
C VAL A 206 -1.17 -15.97 -3.49
N THR A 207 -2.00 -14.92 -3.48
CA THR A 207 -3.46 -15.06 -3.65
C THR A 207 -3.84 -15.57 -5.04
N GLU A 208 -3.15 -15.11 -6.08
CA GLU A 208 -3.46 -15.49 -7.46
C GLU A 208 -2.91 -16.88 -7.84
N PHE A 209 -1.68 -17.20 -7.43
CA PHE A 209 -0.98 -18.39 -7.91
C PHE A 209 -1.01 -19.57 -6.92
N GLU A 210 -0.91 -19.30 -5.60
CA GLU A 210 -0.92 -20.34 -4.57
C GLU A 210 -2.35 -20.61 -4.08
N LEU A 211 -3.08 -19.58 -3.64
CA LEU A 211 -4.44 -19.72 -3.13
C LEU A 211 -5.50 -19.82 -4.24
N ARG A 212 -5.19 -19.32 -5.45
CA ARG A 212 -6.07 -19.31 -6.62
C ARG A 212 -7.45 -18.70 -6.35
N LEU A 213 -7.46 -17.58 -5.65
CA LEU A 213 -8.67 -16.81 -5.37
C LEU A 213 -9.27 -16.20 -6.66
N THR A 214 -10.56 -15.85 -6.65
CA THR A 214 -11.23 -15.27 -7.83
C THR A 214 -10.71 -13.85 -8.12
N ALA A 215 -10.52 -13.06 -7.07
CA ALA A 215 -9.93 -11.73 -7.11
C ALA A 215 -8.73 -11.65 -6.14
N SER A 216 -7.83 -10.70 -6.40
CA SER A 216 -6.55 -10.56 -5.69
C SER A 216 -6.29 -9.16 -5.14
N TYR A 217 -7.29 -8.27 -5.10
CA TYR A 217 -7.15 -7.02 -4.34
C TYR A 217 -7.21 -7.30 -2.84
N LEU A 218 -6.52 -6.48 -2.06
CA LEU A 218 -6.18 -6.73 -0.66
C LEU A 218 -7.40 -7.06 0.20
N GLU A 219 -8.45 -6.24 0.13
CA GLU A 219 -9.65 -6.40 0.96
C GLU A 219 -10.36 -7.74 0.68
N TYR A 220 -10.57 -8.10 -0.59
CA TYR A 220 -11.17 -9.39 -0.97
C TYR A 220 -10.31 -10.56 -0.50
N ALA A 221 -9.00 -10.50 -0.76
CA ALA A 221 -8.09 -11.56 -0.38
C ALA A 221 -8.10 -11.79 1.14
N TYR A 222 -8.04 -10.72 1.92
CA TYR A 222 -8.10 -10.77 3.38
C TYR A 222 -9.43 -11.33 3.88
N LYS A 223 -10.56 -10.76 3.46
CA LYS A 223 -11.91 -11.20 3.88
C LYS A 223 -12.16 -12.66 3.51
N LYS A 224 -11.70 -13.10 2.32
CA LYS A 224 -11.81 -14.49 1.88
C LYS A 224 -10.96 -15.43 2.75
N CYS A 225 -9.70 -15.08 3.04
CA CYS A 225 -8.84 -15.86 3.92
C CYS A 225 -9.39 -15.93 5.35
N LYS A 226 -9.96 -14.84 5.87
CA LYS A 226 -10.59 -14.77 7.19
C LYS A 226 -11.83 -15.67 7.26
N LEU A 227 -12.67 -15.64 6.23
CA LEU A 227 -13.85 -16.50 6.12
C LEU A 227 -13.46 -17.98 6.10
N ASP A 228 -12.45 -18.33 5.31
CA ASP A 228 -11.95 -19.71 5.21
C ASP A 228 -11.37 -20.19 6.54
N SER A 229 -10.52 -19.40 7.19
CA SER A 229 -10.01 -19.68 8.55
C SER A 229 -11.12 -19.88 9.57
N SER A 230 -12.13 -19.02 9.55
CA SER A 230 -13.25 -19.06 10.51
C SER A 230 -14.06 -20.35 10.39
N ARG A 231 -14.35 -20.79 9.16
CA ARG A 231 -15.11 -22.02 8.91
C ARG A 231 -14.36 -23.27 9.38
N ARG A 232 -13.04 -23.28 9.22
CA ARG A 232 -12.16 -24.35 9.72
C ARG A 232 -12.17 -24.40 11.25
N GLY A 233 -12.06 -23.25 11.91
CA GLY A 233 -12.10 -23.15 13.36
C GLY A 233 -13.42 -23.58 14.00
N THR A 234 -14.56 -23.43 13.30
CA THR A 234 -15.88 -23.82 13.83
C THR A 234 -16.22 -25.31 13.67
N SER A 235 -15.46 -26.07 12.88
CA SER A 235 -15.84 -27.45 12.51
C SER A 235 -15.50 -28.51 13.57
N GLY A 236 -15.18 -28.12 14.81
CA GLY A 236 -14.86 -29.03 15.93
C GLY A 236 -13.59 -29.87 15.74
N GLY A 237 -12.88 -29.71 14.62
CA GLY A 237 -11.66 -30.44 14.30
C GLY A 237 -10.40 -29.60 14.53
N THR A 238 -9.27 -30.30 14.67
CA THR A 238 -7.88 -29.79 14.69
C THR A 238 -7.42 -29.23 13.34
N GLU A 239 -8.32 -28.65 12.53
CA GLU A 239 -7.92 -28.06 11.25
C GLU A 239 -7.09 -26.78 11.47
N PRO A 240 -5.92 -26.64 10.79
CA PRO A 240 -5.09 -25.45 10.90
C PRO A 240 -5.87 -24.21 10.50
N HIS A 241 -5.88 -23.20 11.38
CA HIS A 241 -6.46 -21.89 11.13
C HIS A 241 -5.62 -20.84 11.82
N VAL A 242 -5.60 -19.63 11.26
CA VAL A 242 -4.84 -18.52 11.84
C VAL A 242 -5.54 -18.02 13.09
N GLN A 243 -4.86 -18.06 14.23
CA GLN A 243 -5.32 -17.46 15.48
C GLN A 243 -4.49 -16.23 15.81
N LEU A 244 -5.13 -15.12 16.16
CA LEU A 244 -4.46 -13.87 16.48
C LEU A 244 -4.67 -13.49 17.94
N HIS A 245 -3.58 -13.08 18.58
CA HIS A 245 -3.57 -12.39 19.86
C HIS A 245 -3.04 -10.97 19.65
N PHE A 246 -3.54 -10.05 20.47
CA PHE A 246 -3.10 -8.66 20.48
C PHE A 246 -2.66 -8.28 21.88
N CYS A 247 -1.71 -7.36 21.97
CA CYS A 247 -1.40 -6.71 23.24
C CYS A 247 -2.61 -5.91 23.72
N GLN A 248 -2.74 -5.77 25.04
CA GLN A 248 -3.72 -4.90 25.66
C GLN A 248 -3.08 -3.53 25.89
N TYR A 249 -3.72 -2.47 25.41
CA TYR A 249 -3.25 -1.10 25.56
C TYR A 249 -4.18 -0.36 26.53
N ALA A 250 -3.71 -0.12 27.75
CA ALA A 250 -4.46 0.51 28.82
C ALA A 250 -3.87 1.88 29.20
N GLY A 251 -4.66 2.68 29.91
CA GLY A 251 -4.22 3.99 30.43
C GLY A 251 -3.92 4.98 29.31
N GLN A 252 -2.81 5.71 29.45
CA GLN A 252 -2.41 6.74 28.46
C GLN A 252 -2.17 6.16 27.06
N MET A 253 -1.77 4.89 26.94
CA MET A 253 -1.53 4.28 25.63
C MET A 253 -2.79 4.17 24.77
N SER A 254 -3.98 4.10 25.36
CA SER A 254 -5.20 3.94 24.58
C SER A 254 -5.56 5.18 23.76
N SER A 255 -4.99 6.36 24.07
CA SER A 255 -5.32 7.60 23.36
C SER A 255 -4.79 7.66 21.94
N TYR A 256 -3.76 6.86 21.63
CA TYR A 256 -3.18 6.74 20.28
C TYR A 256 -3.33 5.32 19.71
N VAL A 257 -4.29 4.54 20.21
CA VAL A 257 -4.64 3.24 19.63
C VAL A 257 -6.03 3.32 19.00
N ASP A 258 -6.08 3.08 17.70
CA ASP A 258 -7.30 2.97 16.92
C ASP A 258 -7.77 1.51 16.90
N TYR A 259 -8.94 1.24 17.49
CA TYR A 259 -9.50 -0.11 17.59
C TYR A 259 -10.42 -0.40 16.41
N ARG A 260 -9.90 -1.12 15.42
CA ARG A 260 -10.60 -1.43 14.17
C ARG A 260 -11.47 -2.67 14.31
N VAL A 261 -12.78 -2.50 14.21
CA VAL A 261 -13.71 -3.63 14.17
C VAL A 261 -13.63 -4.29 12.79
N CYS A 262 -13.33 -5.58 12.77
CA CYS A 262 -13.40 -6.41 11.58
C CYS A 262 -14.61 -7.35 11.73
N PRO A 263 -15.77 -7.02 11.14
CA PRO A 263 -16.96 -7.84 11.27
C PRO A 263 -16.76 -9.23 10.66
N ALA A 264 -17.65 -10.14 11.06
CA ALA A 264 -17.82 -11.43 10.42
C ALA A 264 -18.32 -11.20 8.98
N VAL A 265 -17.79 -11.96 8.01
CA VAL A 265 -18.26 -11.85 6.62
C VAL A 265 -19.75 -12.19 6.58
N GLY A 266 -20.56 -11.24 6.09
CA GLY A 266 -22.01 -11.36 6.05
C GLY A 266 -22.61 -10.39 5.03
N SER A 267 -23.75 -10.75 4.45
CA SER A 267 -24.48 -9.88 3.53
C SER A 267 -25.54 -9.12 4.30
N ILE A 268 -25.65 -7.82 4.05
CA ILE A 268 -26.84 -7.04 4.44
C ILE A 268 -27.96 -7.37 3.45
N GLU A 269 -29.18 -7.62 3.95
CA GLU A 269 -30.35 -7.85 3.10
C GLU A 269 -30.70 -6.57 2.32
N GLY A 270 -30.70 -6.62 0.97
CA GLY A 270 -31.31 -5.57 0.15
C GLY A 270 -30.70 -5.29 -1.23
N GLN A 271 -29.42 -5.58 -1.47
CA GLN A 271 -28.78 -5.43 -2.79
C GLN A 271 -28.22 -6.76 -3.27
N THR A 272 -28.71 -7.26 -4.42
CA THR A 272 -28.28 -8.56 -4.98
C THR A 272 -27.29 -8.41 -6.12
N ASP A 273 -27.26 -7.26 -6.77
CA ASP A 273 -26.55 -7.10 -8.04
C ASP A 273 -25.18 -6.46 -7.83
N VAL A 274 -24.16 -7.32 -7.88
CA VAL A 274 -22.76 -6.96 -7.71
C VAL A 274 -22.20 -6.24 -8.94
N CYS A 275 -21.43 -5.19 -8.71
CA CYS A 275 -20.62 -4.54 -9.73
C CYS A 275 -19.50 -5.47 -10.21
N GLN A 276 -19.60 -5.98 -11.44
CA GLN A 276 -18.61 -6.92 -11.99
C GLN A 276 -17.20 -6.33 -12.06
N ARG A 277 -17.08 -5.01 -12.34
CA ARG A 277 -15.79 -4.34 -12.42
C ARG A 277 -15.14 -4.22 -11.05
N PHE A 278 -15.91 -3.81 -10.04
CA PHE A 278 -15.42 -3.78 -8.66
C PHE A 278 -15.10 -5.18 -8.14
N SER A 279 -15.97 -6.15 -8.41
CA SER A 279 -15.75 -7.57 -8.06
C SER A 279 -14.41 -8.10 -8.60
N ALA A 280 -14.07 -7.79 -9.85
CA ALA A 280 -12.83 -8.27 -10.45
C ALA A 280 -11.58 -7.50 -9.99
N PHE A 281 -11.69 -6.19 -9.74
CA PHE A 281 -10.51 -5.31 -9.62
C PHE A 281 -10.41 -4.51 -8.33
N GLY A 282 -11.45 -4.50 -7.49
CA GLY A 282 -11.56 -3.64 -6.31
C GLY A 282 -11.72 -2.14 -6.65
N TRP A 283 -12.06 -1.82 -7.91
CA TRP A 283 -12.22 -0.44 -8.36
C TRP A 283 -13.30 -0.31 -9.43
N CYS A 284 -14.04 0.80 -9.37
CA CYS A 284 -15.09 1.17 -10.31
C CYS A 284 -14.99 2.66 -10.65
N PRO A 285 -15.12 3.06 -11.93
CA PRO A 285 -15.05 4.47 -12.32
C PRO A 285 -16.17 5.32 -11.71
N ASN A 286 -17.33 4.71 -11.45
CA ASN A 286 -18.47 5.40 -10.83
C ASN A 286 -18.32 5.54 -9.32
N GLY A 287 -17.28 4.95 -8.70
CA GLY A 287 -16.99 5.08 -7.27
C GLY A 287 -18.23 4.85 -6.39
N SER A 288 -18.47 5.79 -5.47
CA SER A 288 -19.64 5.81 -4.57
C SER A 288 -20.97 6.07 -5.28
N GLU A 289 -20.96 6.53 -6.53
CA GLU A 289 -22.16 6.78 -7.34
C GLU A 289 -22.58 5.53 -8.14
N CYS A 290 -21.89 4.40 -7.99
CA CYS A 290 -22.27 3.16 -8.65
C CYS A 290 -23.60 2.64 -8.11
N LEU A 291 -24.54 2.34 -9.01
CA LEU A 291 -25.85 1.77 -8.67
C LEU A 291 -25.78 0.28 -8.29
N LEU A 292 -24.65 -0.37 -8.60
CA LEU A 292 -24.40 -1.79 -8.30
C LEU A 292 -23.62 -1.91 -6.98
N SER A 293 -23.78 -3.05 -6.31
CA SER A 293 -23.12 -3.28 -5.03
C SER A 293 -21.60 -3.41 -5.17
N HIS A 294 -20.87 -2.68 -4.33
CA HIS A 294 -19.43 -2.82 -4.08
C HIS A 294 -19.15 -3.60 -2.78
N ASP A 295 -20.16 -4.26 -2.20
CA ASP A 295 -20.00 -5.04 -0.97
C ASP A 295 -19.11 -6.27 -1.22
N THR A 296 -17.87 -6.21 -0.74
CA THR A 296 -16.87 -7.27 -0.83
C THR A 296 -17.37 -8.59 -0.20
N ASP A 297 -18.18 -8.54 0.84
CA ASP A 297 -18.71 -9.73 1.50
C ASP A 297 -19.72 -10.44 0.59
N LEU A 298 -20.64 -9.67 -0.01
CA LEU A 298 -21.59 -10.17 -1.01
C LEU A 298 -20.86 -10.78 -2.22
N ILE A 299 -19.84 -10.08 -2.72
CA ILE A 299 -18.99 -10.55 -3.84
C ILE A 299 -18.38 -11.93 -3.52
N ILE A 300 -17.76 -12.06 -2.35
CA ILE A 300 -17.15 -13.33 -1.91
C ILE A 300 -18.18 -14.46 -1.85
N LEU A 301 -19.35 -14.20 -1.26
CA LEU A 301 -20.40 -15.21 -1.11
C LEU A 301 -20.96 -15.66 -2.47
N GLN A 302 -21.11 -14.73 -3.43
CA GLN A 302 -21.55 -15.04 -4.79
C GLN A 302 -20.51 -15.88 -5.54
N ASP A 303 -19.23 -15.52 -5.46
CA ASP A 303 -18.13 -16.27 -6.08
C ASP A 303 -18.06 -17.73 -5.59
N GLU A 304 -18.21 -17.95 -4.27
CA GLU A 304 -18.22 -19.29 -3.69
C GLU A 304 -19.38 -20.13 -4.21
N LYS A 305 -20.57 -19.53 -4.31
CA LYS A 305 -21.77 -20.19 -4.83
C LYS A 305 -21.58 -20.59 -6.30
N ASP A 306 -21.03 -19.70 -7.11
CA ASP A 306 -20.77 -19.94 -8.52
C ASP A 306 -19.69 -21.01 -8.74
N LEU A 307 -18.63 -21.01 -7.94
CA LEU A 307 -17.61 -22.05 -7.94
C LEU A 307 -18.20 -23.41 -7.52
N GLY A 308 -19.04 -23.44 -6.48
CA GLY A 308 -19.75 -24.65 -6.03
C GLY A 308 -20.67 -25.23 -7.11
N ASN A 309 -21.43 -24.37 -7.79
CA ASN A 309 -22.30 -24.74 -8.90
C ASN A 309 -21.50 -25.30 -10.09
N LYS A 310 -20.40 -24.64 -10.47
CA LYS A 310 -19.49 -25.10 -11.54
C LYS A 310 -18.89 -26.47 -11.20
N ARG A 311 -18.44 -26.68 -9.95
CA ARG A 311 -17.91 -27.98 -9.47
C ARG A 311 -18.97 -29.08 -9.54
N THR A 312 -20.19 -28.80 -9.08
CA THR A 312 -21.31 -29.75 -9.13
C THR A 312 -21.68 -30.13 -10.57
N LYS A 313 -21.73 -29.15 -11.48
CA LYS A 313 -21.99 -29.37 -12.91
C LYS A 313 -20.89 -30.22 -13.56
N ARG A 314 -19.62 -30.00 -13.22
CA ARG A 314 -18.48 -30.83 -13.67
C ARG A 314 -18.59 -32.26 -13.15
N LYS A 315 -18.92 -32.46 -11.87
CA LYS A 315 -19.11 -33.80 -11.27
C LYS A 315 -20.23 -34.58 -11.98
N ARG A 316 -21.40 -33.95 -12.20
CA ARG A 316 -22.52 -34.55 -12.95
C ARG A 316 -22.14 -34.93 -14.39
N ARG A 317 -21.33 -34.11 -15.08
CA ARG A 317 -20.83 -34.43 -16.44
C ARG A 317 -19.87 -35.62 -16.42
N LYS A 318 -18.98 -35.71 -15.43
CA LYS A 318 -18.04 -36.84 -15.27
C LYS A 318 -18.77 -38.15 -14.96
N GLU A 319 -19.81 -38.11 -14.13
CA GLU A 319 -20.67 -39.26 -13.82
C GLU A 319 -21.46 -39.72 -15.06
N LYS A 320 -22.02 -38.79 -15.85
CA LYS A 320 -22.70 -39.12 -17.12
C LYS A 320 -21.75 -39.73 -18.16
N ARG A 321 -20.49 -39.29 -18.22
CA ARG A 321 -19.46 -39.86 -19.12
C ARG A 321 -19.01 -41.25 -18.66
N LYS A 322 -18.84 -41.47 -17.35
CA LYS A 322 -18.56 -42.80 -16.79
C LYS A 322 -19.68 -43.81 -17.07
N GLY A 323 -20.94 -43.37 -17.09
CA GLY A 323 -22.08 -44.22 -17.47
C GLY A 323 -22.17 -44.54 -18.97
N LYS A 324 -21.36 -43.90 -19.83
CA LYS A 324 -21.36 -44.08 -21.30
C LYS A 324 -20.10 -44.72 -21.87
N GLY A 325 -19.10 -45.07 -21.05
CA GLY A 325 -17.92 -45.82 -21.49
C GLY A 325 -16.92 -45.05 -22.38
N GLU A 326 -16.89 -43.70 -22.34
CA GLU A 326 -15.95 -42.90 -23.13
C GLU A 326 -14.67 -42.56 -22.34
N ALA A 327 -13.50 -42.78 -22.95
CA ALA A 327 -12.18 -42.43 -22.43
C ALA A 327 -11.90 -40.92 -22.49
N ALA A 328 -11.09 -40.41 -21.56
CA ALA A 328 -10.88 -38.98 -21.35
C ALA A 328 -9.70 -38.41 -22.14
N GLU A 329 -9.93 -37.34 -22.91
CA GLU A 329 -8.90 -36.32 -23.20
C GLU A 329 -9.11 -35.12 -22.28
N ASP A 330 -8.06 -34.77 -21.52
CA ASP A 330 -8.09 -33.75 -20.48
C ASP A 330 -7.58 -32.41 -21.06
N GLY A 331 -8.49 -31.63 -21.64
CA GLY A 331 -8.22 -30.26 -22.09
C GLY A 331 -8.39 -29.26 -20.94
N ALA A 332 -7.31 -28.53 -20.61
CA ALA A 332 -7.33 -27.44 -19.64
C ALA A 332 -8.30 -26.31 -20.07
N PRO A 333 -8.96 -25.60 -19.14
CA PRO A 333 -9.87 -24.52 -19.50
C PRO A 333 -9.10 -23.30 -20.03
N GLN A 334 -9.12 -23.11 -21.35
CA GLN A 334 -8.82 -21.84 -22.00
C GLN A 334 -10.04 -20.93 -21.82
N HIS A 335 -9.89 -19.86 -21.04
CA HIS A 335 -10.69 -18.62 -21.00
C HIS A 335 -10.59 -18.04 -19.59
N LYS A 336 -9.40 -17.51 -19.25
CA LYS A 336 -9.32 -16.33 -18.39
C LYS A 336 -9.32 -15.14 -19.35
N ILE A 337 -10.21 -14.17 -19.12
CA ILE A 337 -10.20 -12.90 -19.85
C ILE A 337 -8.83 -12.26 -19.59
N PRO A 338 -8.08 -11.84 -20.63
CA PRO A 338 -6.83 -11.13 -20.45
C PRO A 338 -7.04 -9.89 -19.57
N HIS A 339 -6.05 -9.59 -18.74
CA HIS A 339 -6.06 -8.40 -17.89
C HIS A 339 -6.23 -7.14 -18.75
N MET A 340 -7.39 -6.49 -18.58
CA MET A 340 -7.78 -5.16 -19.07
C MET A 340 -7.84 -4.98 -20.61
N ALA A 341 -9.06 -4.94 -21.13
CA ALA A 341 -9.35 -4.06 -22.27
C ALA A 341 -9.24 -2.61 -21.78
N VAL A 342 -8.35 -1.85 -22.42
CA VAL A 342 -8.22 -0.39 -22.29
C VAL A 342 -9.38 0.23 -23.04
N ASP A 343 -10.12 1.15 -22.40
CA ASP A 343 -11.03 2.05 -23.14
C ASP A 343 -10.35 3.41 -23.29
N LEU A 344 -10.05 3.75 -24.54
CA LEU A 344 -9.60 5.06 -24.98
C LEU A 344 -10.84 5.93 -25.13
N GLN A 345 -11.20 6.68 -24.10
CA GLN A 345 -12.12 7.81 -24.21
C GLN A 345 -11.66 8.92 -23.27
N GLU A 346 -10.59 9.59 -23.68
CA GLU A 346 -10.40 11.01 -23.37
C GLU A 346 -10.93 11.77 -24.58
N THR A 347 -12.04 12.48 -24.38
CA THR A 347 -12.57 13.46 -25.32
C THR A 347 -11.54 14.58 -25.53
N PRO A 348 -11.23 14.99 -26.77
CA PRO A 348 -10.41 16.17 -27.00
C PRO A 348 -11.23 17.43 -26.74
N ASP A 349 -10.74 18.30 -25.86
CA ASP A 349 -11.30 19.63 -25.65
C ASP A 349 -11.34 20.44 -26.95
N GLU A 350 -12.50 21.07 -27.15
CA GLU A 350 -12.80 22.02 -28.21
C GLU A 350 -11.84 23.22 -28.16
N LYS A 351 -11.07 23.40 -29.23
CA LYS A 351 -10.53 24.72 -29.59
C LYS A 351 -11.52 25.41 -30.51
N GLN A 352 -12.06 26.55 -30.08
CA GLN A 352 -12.66 27.54 -30.98
C GLN A 352 -11.70 28.71 -31.25
N GLY A 353 -11.63 29.08 -32.52
CA GLY A 353 -11.12 30.35 -33.05
C GLY A 353 -9.63 30.34 -33.42
N ALA A 354 -9.17 30.69 -34.62
CA ALA A 354 -9.83 31.17 -35.82
C ALA A 354 -8.85 31.06 -37.02
N GLU A 355 -9.42 31.07 -38.22
CA GLU A 355 -8.85 31.53 -39.51
C GLU A 355 -7.81 30.69 -40.29
N SER A 356 -8.33 30.08 -41.36
CA SER A 356 -8.04 30.42 -42.77
C SER A 356 -7.58 29.26 -43.68
N SER A 357 -8.42 29.07 -44.70
CA SER A 357 -8.23 28.48 -46.04
C SER A 357 -6.81 28.15 -46.52
N SER A 358 -6.60 26.93 -47.04
CA SER A 358 -6.65 26.59 -48.48
C SER A 358 -5.77 25.37 -48.87
N GLU A 359 -6.40 24.49 -49.64
CA GLU A 359 -5.89 23.68 -50.77
C GLU A 359 -4.67 22.73 -50.67
N LYS A 360 -5.00 21.45 -50.91
CA LYS A 360 -4.42 20.48 -51.86
C LYS A 360 -2.89 20.39 -52.05
N GLY A 361 -2.37 19.17 -51.94
CA GLY A 361 -1.19 18.77 -52.71
C GLY A 361 -0.47 17.53 -52.19
N SER A 362 -0.49 16.47 -52.99
CA SER A 362 0.17 15.18 -52.79
C SER A 362 1.67 15.25 -53.14
N LEU A 363 2.51 14.39 -52.51
CA LEU A 363 3.56 13.54 -53.11
C LEU A 363 4.89 13.41 -52.32
N MET A 364 5.27 12.12 -52.26
CA MET A 364 6.53 11.37 -52.07
C MET A 364 7.90 12.06 -51.94
N ASP A 365 8.74 11.34 -51.17
CA ASP A 365 10.18 11.10 -51.26
C ASP A 365 11.16 12.30 -51.27
N THR A 366 12.19 12.26 -50.41
CA THR A 366 13.49 11.66 -50.75
C THR A 366 14.47 11.80 -49.56
N GLN A 367 15.30 10.78 -49.38
CA GLN A 367 16.48 10.76 -48.52
C GLN A 367 17.58 11.75 -48.96
N GLN A 368 18.37 12.26 -48.02
CA GLN A 368 19.86 12.35 -48.01
C GLN A 368 20.29 13.50 -47.06
N ASN A 369 21.00 13.27 -45.96
CA ASN A 369 22.40 12.88 -45.72
C ASN A 369 23.40 14.07 -45.67
N GLU A 370 24.16 14.09 -44.57
CA GLU A 370 25.53 14.63 -44.35
C GLU A 370 25.74 16.15 -44.12
N ARG A 371 26.22 16.52 -42.91
CA ARG A 371 27.61 16.98 -42.55
C ARG A 371 27.82 18.48 -42.82
N GLU A 372 28.60 19.30 -42.11
CA GLU A 372 29.54 19.24 -40.99
C GLU A 372 29.76 20.71 -40.51
N LYS A 373 30.17 20.88 -39.24
CA LYS A 373 31.07 21.90 -38.64
C LYS A 373 31.10 23.37 -39.13
N THR A 374 31.12 24.34 -38.21
CA THR A 374 32.34 24.93 -37.58
C THR A 374 32.00 26.09 -36.65
N ASP A 375 32.82 26.22 -35.61
CA ASP A 375 32.91 27.27 -34.58
C ASP A 375 33.17 28.69 -35.13
N ILE A 376 32.78 29.74 -34.38
CA ILE A 376 33.58 30.96 -34.12
C ILE A 376 33.17 31.59 -32.76
N GLU A 377 34.17 31.85 -31.92
CA GLU A 377 34.17 32.64 -30.67
C GLU A 377 34.10 34.17 -30.92
N GLY A 378 33.69 34.96 -29.90
CA GLY A 378 34.16 36.36 -29.82
C GLY A 378 33.33 37.37 -29.02
N ASN A 379 33.57 37.41 -27.69
CA ASN A 379 33.79 38.59 -26.82
C ASN A 379 32.99 39.91 -26.92
N GLY A 380 32.57 40.43 -25.75
CA GLY A 380 32.26 41.85 -25.52
C GLY A 380 31.63 42.15 -24.15
N VAL A 381 32.33 42.93 -23.31
CA VAL A 381 32.14 43.17 -21.86
C VAL A 381 31.57 44.57 -21.55
N SER A 382 31.01 44.73 -20.34
CA SER A 382 30.72 45.97 -19.55
C SER A 382 29.27 46.51 -19.65
N GLN A 383 28.59 47.03 -18.60
CA GLN A 383 29.01 47.48 -17.27
C GLN A 383 27.81 47.66 -16.31
N ASP A 384 28.14 47.85 -15.04
CA ASP A 384 27.36 47.96 -13.79
C ASP A 384 26.23 49.01 -13.72
N ASN A 385 25.31 48.81 -12.77
CA ASN A 385 25.08 49.74 -11.65
C ASN A 385 24.16 49.14 -10.56
N THR A 386 24.75 48.87 -9.40
CA THR A 386 24.11 48.69 -8.09
C THR A 386 24.16 50.02 -7.33
N LEU A 387 23.14 50.38 -6.55
CA LEU A 387 23.29 51.21 -5.34
C LEU A 387 22.04 51.09 -4.43
N GLU A 388 22.25 50.58 -3.20
CA GLU A 388 21.40 50.74 -2.01
C GLU A 388 21.89 51.95 -1.20
N ILE A 389 20.98 52.73 -0.59
CA ILE A 389 21.22 53.51 0.66
C ILE A 389 19.89 53.65 1.46
N THR A 390 19.93 53.39 2.77
CA THR A 390 18.95 53.71 3.84
C THR A 390 19.51 54.85 4.74
N PRO A 391 18.94 55.26 5.90
CA PRO A 391 17.58 55.63 6.32
C PRO A 391 17.53 57.07 6.95
N THR A 392 16.36 57.59 7.34
CA THR A 392 16.23 58.63 8.39
C THR A 392 14.92 58.50 9.18
N THR A 393 15.02 58.82 10.48
CA THR A 393 14.01 58.85 11.55
C THR A 393 13.25 60.18 11.60
N ASP A 394 12.05 60.21 12.19
CA ASP A 394 11.71 61.10 13.32
C ASP A 394 10.28 60.91 13.87
N ASP A 395 10.18 61.17 15.17
CA ASP A 395 9.09 60.98 16.13
C ASP A 395 7.84 61.86 15.94
N ASN A 396 6.66 61.37 16.39
CA ASN A 396 5.93 62.02 17.49
C ASN A 396 4.74 61.20 18.05
N ALA A 397 4.65 61.18 19.37
CA ALA A 397 3.58 60.58 20.18
C ALA A 397 2.51 61.62 20.56
N LYS A 398 1.25 61.18 20.77
CA LYS A 398 0.51 61.33 22.05
C LYS A 398 -0.96 60.87 22.00
N THR A 399 -1.29 60.19 23.09
CA THR A 399 -2.56 59.74 23.67
C THR A 399 -3.63 60.83 23.88
N ASN A 400 -4.91 60.43 23.86
CA ASN A 400 -5.90 60.93 24.82
C ASN A 400 -7.07 59.95 25.05
N THR A 401 -7.35 59.73 26.32
CA THR A 401 -8.46 58.98 26.94
C THR A 401 -9.63 59.90 27.32
N ASN A 402 -10.85 59.37 27.31
CA ASN A 402 -12.02 59.63 28.20
C ASN A 402 -13.22 58.89 27.58
N GLY A 403 -14.10 58.13 28.25
CA GLY A 403 -14.53 58.12 29.66
C GLY A 403 -15.95 58.70 29.77
N GLY A 404 -16.98 57.85 29.98
CA GLY A 404 -18.37 58.28 30.23
C GLY A 404 -19.39 57.13 30.34
N GLU A 405 -19.77 56.77 31.56
CA GLU A 405 -20.83 55.85 31.99
C GLU A 405 -22.24 56.47 31.86
N GLU A 406 -23.32 55.70 31.65
CA GLU A 406 -24.42 55.36 32.60
C GLU A 406 -25.59 54.82 31.74
N SER A 407 -26.61 54.04 32.15
CA SER A 407 -27.05 53.31 33.34
C SER A 407 -28.32 52.49 32.94
N ARG A 408 -28.68 51.53 33.81
CA ARG A 408 -29.66 50.42 33.74
C ARG A 408 -31.14 50.79 33.52
N THR A 409 -31.93 49.83 33.04
CA THR A 409 -33.14 49.28 33.73
C THR A 409 -33.57 47.89 33.20
N LYS A 410 -34.16 47.09 34.10
CA LYS A 410 -34.72 45.74 33.92
C LYS A 410 -36.26 45.80 33.88
N ASP A 411 -36.88 44.89 33.11
CA ASP A 411 -38.02 43.99 33.44
C ASP A 411 -38.47 43.31 32.11
N GLY A 412 -38.99 42.09 31.99
CA GLY A 412 -39.55 41.12 32.94
C GLY A 412 -40.82 40.48 32.33
N GLY A 413 -40.77 39.18 31.98
CA GLY A 413 -41.93 38.30 31.71
C GLY A 413 -42.14 37.83 30.25
N SER A 414 -42.76 36.69 29.92
CA SER A 414 -42.78 35.28 30.39
C SER A 414 -43.64 34.49 29.36
N GLU A 415 -43.38 33.18 29.22
CA GLU A 415 -44.18 32.12 28.53
C GLU A 415 -44.12 32.06 26.98
N LYS A 416 -44.11 30.91 26.27
CA LYS A 416 -44.05 29.45 26.52
C LYS A 416 -43.87 28.71 25.17
N LEU A 417 -43.24 27.52 25.20
CA LEU A 417 -43.38 26.36 24.28
C LEU A 417 -42.86 26.53 22.82
N SER A 418 -42.09 25.62 22.23
CA SER A 418 -42.19 24.16 22.24
C SER A 418 -40.89 23.49 21.75
N GLU A 419 -40.58 22.35 22.34
CA GLU A 419 -39.57 21.40 21.88
C GLU A 419 -39.91 20.84 20.49
N LYS A 420 -38.92 20.81 19.60
CA LYS A 420 -38.84 19.80 18.53
C LYS A 420 -37.41 19.31 18.44
N SER A 421 -37.22 18.04 18.80
CA SER A 421 -35.98 17.30 18.61
C SER A 421 -35.63 17.28 17.12
N SER A 422 -34.54 17.92 16.72
CA SER A 422 -33.95 17.66 15.42
C SER A 422 -33.16 16.35 15.52
N LYS A 423 -33.76 15.32 14.94
CA LYS A 423 -33.14 14.02 14.68
C LYS A 423 -31.77 14.27 14.05
N THR A 424 -30.72 13.81 14.73
CA THR A 424 -29.38 13.69 14.16
C THR A 424 -29.51 12.82 12.91
N GLU A 425 -29.37 13.42 11.74
CA GLU A 425 -29.26 12.70 10.49
C GLU A 425 -27.98 11.87 10.54
N GLN A 426 -28.13 10.60 10.90
CA GLN A 426 -27.14 9.57 10.61
C GLN A 426 -27.03 9.49 9.09
N LYS A 427 -26.09 10.24 8.52
CA LYS A 427 -25.53 9.92 7.20
C LYS A 427 -24.94 8.51 7.32
N LYS A 428 -25.66 7.54 6.75
CA LYS A 428 -25.13 6.22 6.40
C LYS A 428 -24.01 6.45 5.38
N ASN A 429 -22.79 6.63 5.86
CA ASN A 429 -21.63 6.36 5.02
C ASN A 429 -21.64 4.85 4.79
N ALA A 430 -21.78 4.43 3.54
CA ALA A 430 -21.41 3.09 3.14
C ALA A 430 -19.98 2.85 3.64
N ASP A 431 -19.76 1.70 4.29
CA ASP A 431 -18.53 1.28 4.97
C ASP A 431 -17.42 0.97 3.94
N SER A 432 -17.09 1.94 3.07
CA SER A 432 -15.92 1.89 2.20
C SER A 432 -14.71 1.97 3.11
N GLY A 433 -14.07 0.81 3.33
CA GLY A 433 -13.03 0.60 4.32
C GLY A 433 -12.03 1.74 4.38
N LEU A 434 -11.82 2.30 5.57
CA LEU A 434 -10.78 3.30 5.81
C LEU A 434 -9.42 2.67 5.46
N HIS A 435 -8.89 2.99 4.28
CA HIS A 435 -7.54 2.62 3.85
C HIS A 435 -6.54 3.33 4.76
N ARG A 436 -5.91 2.55 5.62
CA ARG A 436 -4.84 2.99 6.49
C ARG A 436 -3.71 2.01 6.32
N ALA A 437 -2.56 2.50 5.87
CA ALA A 437 -1.36 1.67 5.73
C ALA A 437 -1.13 0.67 6.89
N GLY A 438 -1.30 1.07 8.16
CA GLY A 438 -1.16 0.14 9.28
C GLY A 438 -2.11 -1.05 9.21
N PHE A 439 -3.38 -0.81 8.93
CA PHE A 439 -4.40 -1.86 8.79
C PHE A 439 -4.23 -2.67 7.50
N ASP A 440 -3.77 -2.04 6.43
CA ASP A 440 -3.50 -2.69 5.14
C ASP A 440 -2.26 -3.61 5.25
N ALA A 441 -1.24 -3.22 6.01
CA ALA A 441 -0.13 -4.08 6.42
C ALA A 441 -0.60 -5.26 7.28
N PHE A 442 -1.56 -5.04 8.19
CA PHE A 442 -2.17 -6.13 8.96
C PHE A 442 -2.88 -7.14 8.05
N MET A 443 -3.76 -6.68 7.14
CA MET A 443 -4.46 -7.54 6.18
C MET A 443 -3.48 -8.33 5.31
N THR A 444 -2.42 -7.67 4.84
CA THR A 444 -1.31 -8.28 4.10
C THR A 444 -0.67 -9.42 4.90
N GLY A 445 -0.29 -9.17 6.15
CA GLY A 445 0.30 -10.20 7.00
C GLY A 445 -0.65 -11.37 7.29
N TYR A 446 -1.95 -11.11 7.42
CA TYR A 446 -2.95 -12.16 7.66
C TYR A 446 -3.07 -13.12 6.47
N ILE A 447 -3.09 -12.58 5.24
CA ILE A 447 -3.11 -13.39 4.01
C ILE A 447 -1.90 -14.32 3.96
N PHE A 448 -0.73 -13.80 4.31
CA PHE A 448 0.51 -14.58 4.34
C PHE A 448 0.49 -15.65 5.44
N ALA A 449 0.07 -15.31 6.66
CA ALA A 449 -0.08 -16.30 7.73
C ALA A 449 -1.04 -17.44 7.32
N HIS A 450 -2.16 -17.08 6.68
CA HIS A 450 -3.14 -18.06 6.19
C HIS A 450 -2.59 -18.96 5.07
N SER A 451 -1.78 -18.43 4.14
CA SER A 451 -1.18 -19.28 3.10
C SER A 451 -0.15 -20.25 3.68
N CYS A 452 0.58 -19.85 4.71
CA CYS A 452 1.55 -20.70 5.41
C CYS A 452 0.87 -21.89 6.10
N THR A 453 -0.30 -21.69 6.73
CA THR A 453 -1.04 -22.79 7.39
C THR A 453 -1.48 -23.86 6.38
N LEU A 454 -1.86 -23.46 5.17
CA LEU A 454 -2.30 -24.37 4.11
C LEU A 454 -1.16 -25.18 3.49
N ASN A 455 0.04 -24.60 3.39
CA ASN A 455 1.20 -25.30 2.83
C ASN A 455 1.72 -26.39 3.75
N LYS A 456 1.71 -26.17 5.07
CA LYS A 456 2.06 -27.21 6.05
C LYS A 456 1.18 -28.46 5.87
N LYS A 457 -0.13 -28.28 5.61
CA LYS A 457 -1.05 -29.40 5.35
C LYS A 457 -0.66 -30.23 4.12
N LYS A 458 -0.27 -29.58 3.01
CA LYS A 458 0.17 -30.28 1.79
C LYS A 458 1.46 -31.08 2.02
N GLY A 459 2.36 -30.60 2.88
CA GLY A 459 3.62 -31.29 3.21
C GLY A 459 3.44 -32.51 4.13
N VAL A 460 2.57 -32.42 5.13
CA VAL A 460 2.31 -33.51 6.09
C VAL A 460 1.62 -34.72 5.42
N GLU A 461 0.85 -34.51 4.35
CA GLU A 461 0.25 -35.61 3.57
C GLU A 461 1.28 -36.31 2.63
N ALA A 462 2.49 -35.77 2.46
CA ALA A 462 3.43 -36.23 1.43
C ALA A 462 4.63 -37.04 1.95
N VAL A 463 5.30 -36.68 3.05
CA VAL A 463 6.46 -37.45 3.58
C VAL A 463 6.65 -37.18 5.08
N GLY A 464 6.78 -38.23 5.89
CA GLY A 464 7.28 -38.14 7.26
C GLY A 464 8.80 -37.98 7.24
N LYS A 465 9.31 -36.77 7.53
CA LYS A 465 10.67 -36.51 8.01
C LYS A 465 10.74 -35.08 8.60
N GLU A 466 11.16 -35.04 9.85
CA GLU A 466 11.43 -33.83 10.63
C GLU A 466 12.79 -33.25 10.23
N GLU A 467 12.81 -32.20 9.42
CA GLU A 467 13.87 -31.17 9.41
C GLU A 467 13.17 -29.83 9.16
N GLU A 468 12.97 -29.04 10.23
CA GLU A 468 12.37 -27.70 10.20
C GLU A 468 13.33 -26.69 9.54
N GLU A 469 13.40 -26.69 8.22
CA GLU A 469 13.70 -25.43 7.51
C GLU A 469 12.39 -24.68 7.32
N GLU A 470 12.32 -23.48 7.91
CA GLU A 470 11.16 -22.57 7.94
C GLU A 470 10.80 -22.05 6.53
N SER A 471 10.41 -22.92 5.61
CA SER A 471 9.96 -22.52 4.28
C SER A 471 8.50 -22.10 4.39
N TRP A 472 8.26 -20.82 4.69
CA TRP A 472 6.92 -20.22 4.81
C TRP A 472 6.00 -20.61 3.64
N VAL A 473 6.40 -20.20 2.43
CA VAL A 473 5.79 -20.56 1.15
C VAL A 473 6.90 -20.59 0.09
N PRO A 474 7.72 -21.66 -0.01
CA PRO A 474 8.90 -21.66 -0.89
C PRO A 474 8.55 -21.42 -2.38
N SER A 475 7.34 -21.81 -2.82
CA SER A 475 6.86 -21.53 -4.18
C SER A 475 6.72 -20.03 -4.51
N CYS A 476 6.58 -19.17 -3.50
CA CYS A 476 6.37 -17.72 -3.64
C CYS A 476 7.58 -16.87 -3.20
N LEU A 477 8.66 -17.50 -2.72
CA LEU A 477 9.86 -16.80 -2.26
C LEU A 477 10.43 -15.89 -3.36
N ASN A 478 10.64 -14.62 -3.05
CA ASN A 478 11.24 -13.61 -3.92
C ASN A 478 10.52 -13.41 -5.27
N LYS A 479 9.21 -13.69 -5.31
CA LYS A 479 8.36 -13.47 -6.48
C LYS A 479 7.40 -12.31 -6.22
N VAL A 480 7.67 -11.18 -6.87
CA VAL A 480 6.90 -9.96 -6.76
C VAL A 480 5.87 -9.90 -7.89
N TYR A 481 4.63 -9.55 -7.56
CA TYR A 481 3.55 -9.50 -8.52
C TYR A 481 3.77 -8.37 -9.54
N LEU A 482 3.46 -8.62 -10.81
CA LEU A 482 3.52 -7.64 -11.88
C LEU A 482 2.17 -7.53 -12.57
N SER A 483 1.43 -6.46 -12.28
CA SER A 483 0.12 -6.22 -12.90
C SER A 483 0.24 -6.20 -14.44
N GLY A 484 -0.65 -6.94 -15.10
CA GLY A 484 -0.66 -7.09 -16.56
C GLY A 484 0.40 -8.04 -17.13
N LYS A 485 1.12 -8.80 -16.30
CA LYS A 485 2.12 -9.78 -16.74
C LYS A 485 1.83 -11.16 -16.17
N SER A 486 2.11 -12.20 -16.95
CA SER A 486 1.87 -13.60 -16.57
C SER A 486 2.97 -14.17 -15.66
N ALA A 487 4.14 -13.54 -15.65
CA ALA A 487 5.29 -13.94 -14.84
C ALA A 487 5.60 -12.87 -13.78
N PRO A 488 6.03 -13.28 -12.56
CA PRO A 488 6.44 -12.35 -11.53
C PRO A 488 7.81 -11.73 -11.84
N LEU A 489 8.13 -10.63 -11.15
CA LEU A 489 9.52 -10.18 -11.03
C LEU A 489 10.24 -11.06 -10.00
N ASN A 490 11.34 -11.69 -10.40
CA ASN A 490 12.18 -12.45 -9.47
C ASN A 490 13.21 -11.51 -8.81
N VAL A 491 13.17 -11.40 -7.48
CA VAL A 491 14.12 -10.61 -6.70
C VAL A 491 15.33 -11.49 -6.37
N VAL A 492 16.31 -11.49 -7.26
CA VAL A 492 17.52 -12.30 -7.12
C VAL A 492 18.74 -11.52 -7.58
N LYS A 493 19.87 -11.71 -6.88
CA LYS A 493 21.17 -11.28 -7.38
C LYS A 493 21.71 -12.30 -8.38
N SER A 494 21.76 -11.89 -9.65
CA SER A 494 22.41 -12.67 -10.70
C SER A 494 23.95 -12.57 -10.60
N THR A 495 24.65 -13.49 -11.27
CA THR A 495 26.11 -13.47 -11.42
C THR A 495 26.63 -12.23 -12.18
N PHE A 496 25.79 -11.60 -13.00
CA PHE A 496 26.16 -10.45 -13.83
C PHE A 496 25.72 -9.10 -13.22
N SER A 497 24.84 -9.12 -12.22
CA SER A 497 24.36 -7.91 -11.54
C SER A 497 25.26 -7.56 -10.37
N LYS A 498 25.69 -6.31 -10.33
CA LYS A 498 26.39 -5.73 -9.19
C LYS A 498 25.42 -4.93 -8.34
N SER A 499 25.53 -5.08 -7.03
CA SER A 499 24.85 -4.26 -6.03
C SER A 499 25.34 -2.80 -6.11
N SER A 500 24.51 -1.83 -5.71
CA SER A 500 24.90 -0.42 -5.74
C SER A 500 25.99 -0.11 -4.70
N LYS A 501 26.85 0.89 -4.98
CA LYS A 501 27.93 1.26 -4.05
C LYS A 501 27.40 1.69 -2.68
N ALA A 502 26.32 2.48 -2.67
CA ALA A 502 25.67 2.93 -1.45
C ALA A 502 25.10 1.74 -0.65
N HIS A 503 24.51 0.76 -1.35
CA HIS A 503 24.04 -0.46 -0.73
C HIS A 503 25.18 -1.26 -0.09
N VAL A 504 26.28 -1.50 -0.80
CA VAL A 504 27.43 -2.26 -0.26
C VAL A 504 27.95 -1.62 1.04
N ALA A 505 28.16 -0.30 1.04
CA ALA A 505 28.61 0.42 2.24
C ALA A 505 27.60 0.33 3.39
N LYS A 506 26.30 0.46 3.10
CA LYS A 506 25.25 0.32 4.12
C LYS A 506 25.19 -1.09 4.68
N MET A 507 25.21 -2.12 3.85
CA MET A 507 25.13 -3.51 4.31
C MET A 507 26.32 -3.92 5.18
N GLU A 508 27.51 -3.38 4.91
CA GLU A 508 28.67 -3.53 5.80
C GLU A 508 28.40 -2.91 7.18
N MET A 509 27.75 -1.75 7.26
CA MET A 509 27.36 -1.15 8.53
C MET A 509 26.18 -1.87 9.22
N VAL A 510 25.21 -2.37 8.45
CA VAL A 510 24.01 -3.04 8.99
C VAL A 510 24.38 -4.44 9.53
N TRP A 511 25.19 -5.20 8.79
CA TRP A 511 25.46 -6.63 9.06
C TRP A 511 26.93 -7.01 9.14
N GLY A 512 27.86 -6.09 8.87
CA GLY A 512 29.27 -6.34 9.08
C GLY A 512 29.51 -6.74 10.53
N LYS A 513 30.39 -7.73 10.71
CA LYS A 513 30.93 -8.01 12.04
C LYS A 513 31.69 -6.75 12.44
N LYS A 514 31.27 -6.09 13.53
CA LYS A 514 32.23 -5.25 14.25
C LYS A 514 33.39 -6.18 14.60
N VAL A 515 34.55 -5.94 13.98
CA VAL A 515 35.82 -6.59 14.33
C VAL A 515 36.12 -6.29 15.78
#